data_AF-A0A9P6DLD0-F1
#
_entry.id   AF-A0A9P6DLD0-F1
#
_cell.length_a   1.000
_cell.length_b   1.000
_cell.length_c   1.000
_cell.angle_alpha   90.00
_cell.angle_beta   90.00
_cell.angle_gamma   90.00
#
_symmetry.space_group_name_H-M   'P 1'
#
loop_
_entity.id
_entity.type
_entity.pdbx_description
1 polymer ?
#
loop_
_entity_poly.entity_id
_entity_poly.type
_entity_poly.pdbx_seq_one_letter_code
_entity_poly.pdbx_strand_id
1 'polypeptide(L)'
;MALLCHHDLPLAVASMWTLGEKQFYVFSLLETLLNHLLGCWRVGALYDIGCQMDQSLEKWKFRPEWLPCFEWGVSIFHAYGHQWACQL
;
A
#
# COMPACT_ATOMS: atom_id res chain seq x y z
N MET A 1 -4.20 3.41 11.41
CA MET A 1 -4.25 3.43 9.94
C MET A 1 -5.40 2.53 9.50
N ALA A 2 -6.07 2.85 8.40
CA ALA A 2 -7.16 2.03 7.89
C ALA A 2 -6.95 1.75 6.40
N LEU A 3 -7.38 0.58 5.97
CA LEU A 3 -7.56 0.23 4.56
C LEU A 3 -9.03 0.49 4.22
N LEU A 4 -9.26 1.36 3.24
CA LEU A 4 -10.59 1.72 2.77
C LEU A 4 -10.78 1.16 1.36
N CYS A 5 -12.02 0.84 0.99
CA CYS A 5 -12.35 0.63 -0.41
C CYS A 5 -12.51 1.98 -1.13
N HIS A 6 -12.71 1.95 -2.45
CA HIS A 6 -12.92 3.17 -3.25
C HIS A 6 -14.21 3.95 -2.92
N HIS A 7 -15.10 3.40 -2.08
CA HIS A 7 -16.30 4.07 -1.56
C HIS A 7 -16.10 4.62 -0.13
N ASP A 8 -14.85 4.73 0.33
CA ASP A 8 -14.49 5.19 1.67
C ASP A 8 -15.03 4.32 2.82
N LEU A 9 -15.40 3.07 2.53
CA LEU A 9 -15.82 2.10 3.56
C LEU A 9 -14.60 1.37 4.13
N PRO A 10 -14.45 1.30 5.47
CA PRO A 10 -13.37 0.55 6.10
C PRO A 10 -13.43 -0.94 5.81
N LEU A 11 -12.35 -1.49 5.28
CA LEU A 11 -12.15 -2.93 5.07
C LEU A 11 -11.35 -3.55 6.23
N ALA A 12 -10.33 -2.84 6.71
CA ALA A 12 -9.48 -3.26 7.82
C ALA A 12 -8.90 -2.05 8.56
N VAL A 13 -8.62 -2.21 9.85
CA VAL A 13 -8.04 -1.16 10.69
C VAL A 13 -6.85 -1.72 11.46
N ALA A 14 -5.74 -0.99 11.43
CA ALA A 14 -4.55 -1.27 12.21
C ALA A 14 -4.42 -0.24 13.33
N SER A 15 -4.45 -0.72 14.57
CA SER A 15 -4.19 0.09 15.76
C SER A 15 -2.72 0.51 15.80
N MET A 16 -2.48 1.82 15.82
CA MET A 16 -1.15 2.39 15.83
C MET A 16 -0.76 2.75 17.26
N TRP A 17 0.24 2.06 17.79
CA TRP A 17 0.74 2.26 19.15
C TRP A 17 2.16 2.86 19.17
N THR A 18 2.86 2.80 18.03
CA THR A 18 4.17 3.43 17.88
C THR A 18 4.04 4.82 17.27
N LEU A 19 4.99 5.70 17.57
CA LEU A 19 5.04 7.03 16.97
C LEU A 19 5.29 6.95 15.45
N GLY A 20 4.43 7.65 14.70
CA GLY A 20 4.52 7.81 13.25
C GLY A 20 3.89 6.66 12.45
N GLU A 21 3.57 6.96 11.20
CA GLU A 21 3.05 5.99 10.23
C GLU A 21 4.21 5.12 9.72
N LYS A 22 4.41 3.97 10.37
CA LYS A 22 5.42 3.00 9.98
C LYS A 22 4.92 2.09 8.87
N GLN A 23 5.83 1.73 7.97
CA GLN A 23 5.54 0.89 6.80
C GLN A 23 4.89 -0.45 7.14
N PHE A 24 5.26 -1.05 8.29
CA PHE A 24 4.69 -2.34 8.69
C PHE A 24 3.17 -2.27 8.93
N TYR A 25 2.60 -1.12 9.30
CA TYR A 25 1.14 -0.98 9.41
C TYR A 25 0.46 -1.14 8.06
N VAL A 26 1.02 -0.55 7.01
CA VAL A 26 0.53 -0.69 5.64
C VAL A 26 0.64 -2.15 5.21
N PHE A 27 1.80 -2.78 5.40
CA PHE A 27 1.98 -4.19 5.02
C PHE A 27 1.02 -5.13 5.74
N SER A 28 0.75 -4.93 7.04
CA SER A 28 -0.24 -5.73 7.77
C SER A 28 -1.65 -5.56 7.21
N LEU A 29 -2.02 -4.36 6.77
CA LEU A 29 -3.32 -4.11 6.12
C LEU A 29 -3.41 -4.79 4.74
N LEU A 30 -2.35 -4.71 3.94
CA LEU A 30 -2.29 -5.38 2.63
C LEU A 30 -2.32 -6.90 2.77
N GLU A 31 -1.59 -7.45 3.74
CA GLU A 31 -1.62 -8.88 4.05
C GLU A 31 -3.03 -9.31 4.46
N THR A 32 -3.69 -8.52 5.31
CA THR A 32 -5.08 -8.78 5.72
C THR A 32 -5.98 -8.81 4.50
N LEU A 33 -5.86 -7.85 3.57
CA LEU A 33 -6.64 -7.84 2.33
C LEU A 33 -6.38 -9.10 1.50
N LEU A 34 -5.12 -9.40 1.18
CA LEU A 34 -4.77 -10.52 0.31
C LEU A 34 -5.18 -11.88 0.90
N ASN A 35 -5.15 -12.04 2.23
CA ASN A 35 -5.61 -13.27 2.89
C ASN A 35 -7.12 -13.49 2.74
N HIS A 36 -7.91 -12.43 2.49
CA HIS A 36 -9.35 -12.53 2.22
C HIS A 36 -9.66 -12.64 0.71
N LEU A 37 -8.67 -12.46 -0.16
CA LEU A 37 -8.81 -12.64 -1.60
C LEU A 37 -8.38 -14.07 -1.99
N LEU A 38 -9.11 -14.67 -2.94
CA LEU A 38 -8.76 -15.99 -3.47
C LEU A 38 -7.62 -15.85 -4.48
N GLY A 39 -6.38 -15.94 -4.01
CA GLY A 39 -5.16 -15.87 -4.82
C GLY A 39 -4.71 -14.43 -5.15
N CYS A 40 -3.80 -14.31 -6.12
CA CYS A 40 -3.28 -13.01 -6.55
C CYS A 40 -4.26 -12.31 -7.49
N TRP A 41 -5.08 -11.40 -6.93
CA TRP A 41 -5.91 -10.49 -7.70
C TRP A 41 -5.10 -9.23 -8.06
N ARG A 42 -5.44 -8.59 -9.18
CA ARG A 42 -4.90 -7.26 -9.51
C ARG A 42 -5.65 -6.21 -8.69
N VAL A 43 -4.95 -5.64 -7.71
CA VAL A 43 -5.46 -4.68 -6.72
C VAL A 43 -4.81 -3.33 -6.97
N GLY A 44 -5.62 -2.32 -7.29
CA GLY A 44 -5.17 -0.92 -7.30
C GLY A 44 -5.14 -0.37 -5.87
N ALA A 45 -3.98 0.12 -5.42
CA ALA A 45 -3.78 0.73 -4.12
C ALA A 45 -3.39 2.20 -4.28
N LEU A 46 -4.21 3.10 -3.74
CA LEU A 46 -3.91 4.53 -3.67
C LEU A 46 -3.28 4.84 -2.32
N TYR A 47 -2.03 5.28 -2.32
CA TYR A 47 -1.31 5.65 -1.11
C TYR A 47 -0.32 6.77 -1.40
N ASP A 48 -0.20 7.74 -0.50
CA ASP A 48 0.64 8.93 -0.66
C ASP A 48 2.12 8.58 -0.92
N ILE A 49 2.59 7.48 -0.34
CA ILE A 49 3.94 6.93 -0.56
C ILE A 49 3.92 5.59 -1.31
N GLY A 50 2.90 5.34 -2.15
CA GLY A 50 2.73 4.08 -2.91
C GLY A 50 3.98 3.66 -3.70
N CYS A 51 4.68 4.60 -4.34
CA CYS A 51 5.92 4.30 -5.05
C CYS A 51 7.04 3.76 -4.14
N GLN A 52 7.09 4.20 -2.88
CA GLN A 52 8.06 3.67 -1.92
C GLN A 52 7.68 2.27 -1.46
N MET A 53 6.38 1.96 -1.41
CA MET A 53 5.87 0.62 -1.10
C MET A 53 6.32 -0.37 -2.16
N ASP A 54 6.10 -0.03 -3.43
CA ASP A 54 6.50 -0.85 -4.58
C ASP A 54 8.01 -1.14 -4.60
N GLN A 55 8.82 -0.08 -4.49
CA GLN A 55 10.28 -0.22 -4.39
C GLN A 55 10.71 -1.07 -3.19
N SER A 56 10.00 -0.98 -2.06
CA SER A 56 10.34 -1.75 -0.86
C SER A 56 10.09 -3.23 -1.04
N LEU A 57 8.99 -3.62 -1.70
CA LEU A 57 8.70 -5.01 -2.04
C LEU A 57 9.82 -5.59 -2.91
N GLU A 58 10.22 -4.84 -3.95
CA GLU A 58 11.27 -5.26 -4.88
C GLU A 58 12.66 -5.33 -4.25
N LYS A 59 13.04 -4.29 -3.50
CA LYS A 59 14.38 -4.13 -2.90
C LYS A 59 14.63 -5.15 -1.81
N TRP A 60 13.65 -5.37 -0.93
CA TRP A 60 13.80 -6.28 0.21
C TRP A 60 13.36 -7.70 -0.10
N LYS A 61 12.83 -7.96 -1.30
CA LYS A 61 12.18 -9.23 -1.67
C LYS A 61 11.13 -9.63 -0.63
N PHE A 62 10.44 -8.63 -0.09
CA PHE A 62 9.38 -8.85 0.88
C PHE A 62 8.15 -9.34 0.14
N ARG A 63 7.75 -10.60 0.38
CA ARG A 63 6.57 -11.22 -0.24
C ARG A 63 6.56 -11.01 -1.76
N PRO A 64 7.54 -11.56 -2.51
CA PRO A 64 7.68 -11.32 -3.94
C PRO A 64 6.45 -11.70 -4.75
N GLU A 65 5.60 -12.59 -4.23
CA GLU A 65 4.31 -12.95 -4.80
C GLU A 65 3.29 -11.81 -4.80
N TRP A 66 3.51 -10.72 -4.04
CA TRP A 66 2.65 -9.53 -4.02
C TRP A 66 2.91 -8.55 -5.16
N LEU A 67 4.13 -8.52 -5.71
CA LEU A 67 4.51 -7.62 -6.79
C LEU A 67 3.55 -7.67 -7.99
N PRO A 68 3.16 -8.85 -8.51
CA PRO A 68 2.19 -8.90 -9.62
C PRO A 68 0.75 -8.59 -9.18
N CYS A 69 0.44 -8.56 -7.88
CA CYS A 69 -0.91 -8.34 -7.38
C CYS A 69 -1.23 -6.86 -7.20
N PHE A 70 -0.25 -5.98 -7.06
CA PHE A 70 -0.50 -4.56 -6.76
C PHE A 70 -0.18 -3.64 -7.92
N GLU A 71 -1.06 -2.66 -8.11
CA GLU A 71 -0.79 -1.46 -8.90
C GLU A 71 -0.91 -0.25 -8.00
N TRP A 72 0.09 0.62 -8.04
CA TRP A 72 0.18 1.75 -7.12
C TRP A 72 -0.23 3.05 -7.80
N GLY A 73 -1.15 3.76 -7.16
CA GLY A 73 -1.46 5.15 -7.47
C GLY A 73 -0.94 6.06 -6.36
N VAL A 74 -0.47 7.24 -6.74
CA VAL A 74 -0.13 8.33 -5.82
C VAL A 74 -0.95 9.55 -6.19
N SER A 75 -1.54 10.23 -5.19
CA SER A 75 -2.27 11.47 -5.44
C SER A 75 -1.31 12.58 -5.89
N ILE A 76 -1.64 13.29 -6.97
CA ILE A 76 -0.87 14.43 -7.49
C ILE A 76 -0.60 15.48 -6.41
N PHE A 77 -1.52 15.65 -5.45
CA PHE A 77 -1.36 16.61 -4.36
C PHE A 77 -0.30 16.19 -3.31
N HIS A 78 0.04 14.90 -3.23
CA HIS A 78 1.10 14.39 -2.34
C HIS A 78 2.44 14.19 -3.06
N ALA A 79 2.44 14.27 -4.40
CA ALA A 79 3.62 14.10 -5.23
C ALA A 79 4.72 15.17 -4.98
N TYR A 80 4.38 16.32 -4.40
CA TYR A 80 5.34 17.40 -4.09
C TYR A 80 6.44 17.01 -3.09
N GLY A 81 6.22 15.99 -2.26
CA GLY A 81 7.24 15.46 -1.33
C GLY A 81 8.09 14.31 -1.90
N HIS A 82 7.81 13.85 -3.13
CA HIS A 82 8.37 12.64 -3.72
C HIS A 82 9.20 12.93 -4.98
N GLN A 83 9.98 11.93 -5.41
CA GLN A 83 10.75 12.01 -6.66
C GLN A 83 9.80 12.10 -7.87
N TRP A 84 10.25 12.76 -8.96
CA TRP A 84 9.50 12.96 -10.20
C TRP A 84 8.85 11.66 -10.74
N ALA A 85 9.54 10.52 -10.63
CA ALA A 85 9.02 9.22 -11.08
C ALA A 85 7.77 8.73 -10.31
N CYS A 86 7.48 9.28 -9.12
CA CYS A 86 6.27 8.99 -8.36
C CYS A 86 5.09 9.89 -8.74
N GLN A 87 5.26 10.83 -9.67
CA GLN A 87 4.24 11.81 -10.09
C GLN A 87 3.57 11.47 -11.43
N LEU A 88 4.13 10.51 -12.17
CA LEU A 88 3.66 10.04 -13.49
C LEU A 88 2.88 8.74 -13.35
#